data_AF-A0A016S3N8-F1
#
_entry.id   AF-A0A016S3N8-F1
#
_cell.length_a   1.000
_cell.length_b   1.000
_cell.length_c   1.000
_cell.angle_alpha   90.00
_cell.angle_beta   90.00
_cell.angle_gamma   90.00
#
_symmetry.space_group_name_H-M   'P 1'
#
loop_
_entity.id
_entity.type
_entity.pdbx_description
1 polymer ?
#
loop_
_entity_poly.entity_id
_entity_poly.type
_entity_poly.pdbx_seq_one_letter_code
_entity_poly.pdbx_strand_id
1 'polypeptide(L)'
;MQQRVLSTFPETESTTLKACDSDPDAPVEIEGNPYKKEDRKCLLCRTGIELDYKNARLLQQFVSTFSGRVYDRHITGLCDHQQKKLVETIALSRKAGYMPIFVKDPKYTKDPKLFDPLKPIRPHSFA
;
A
#
# COMPACT_ATOMS: atom_id res chain seq x y z
N MET A 1 -9.96 2.08 40.40
CA MET A 1 -9.80 0.62 40.27
C MET A 1 -10.38 0.19 38.94
N GLN A 2 -9.54 -0.10 37.95
CA GLN A 2 -9.80 -0.98 36.82
C GLN A 2 -8.45 -1.24 36.14
N GLN A 3 -8.19 -2.52 35.88
CA GLN A 3 -6.87 -3.13 35.82
C GLN A 3 -6.18 -2.91 34.47
N ARG A 4 -4.88 -2.59 34.50
CA ARG A 4 -3.99 -2.68 33.33
C ARG A 4 -3.82 -4.16 33.00
N VAL A 5 -4.37 -4.59 31.87
CA VAL A 5 -4.03 -5.89 31.28
C VAL A 5 -2.60 -5.82 30.73
N LEU A 6 -1.69 -6.56 31.38
CA LEU A 6 -0.35 -6.86 30.89
C LEU A 6 -0.51 -7.75 29.66
N SER A 7 -0.36 -7.20 28.46
CA SER A 7 -0.21 -8.00 27.24
C SER A 7 1.23 -8.50 27.19
N THR A 8 1.37 -9.80 27.41
CA THR A 8 2.58 -10.61 27.21
C THR A 8 3.18 -10.36 25.83
N PHE A 9 4.45 -9.94 25.79
CA PHE A 9 5.24 -9.87 24.57
C PHE A 9 5.57 -11.29 24.10
N PRO A 10 5.49 -11.59 22.79
CA PRO A 10 5.91 -12.87 22.27
C PRO A 10 7.44 -12.93 22.25
N GLU A 11 7.99 -13.93 22.95
CA GLU A 11 9.39 -14.32 22.91
C GLU A 11 9.65 -15.13 21.62
N THR A 12 10.41 -14.58 20.68
CA THR A 12 10.99 -15.26 19.52
C THR A 12 12.17 -14.39 19.05
N GLU A 13 13.42 -14.82 18.86
CA GLU A 13 14.10 -16.12 18.83
C GLU A 13 15.56 -15.85 19.26
N SER A 14 16.11 -16.70 20.13
CA SER A 14 17.50 -16.61 20.57
C SER A 14 18.45 -16.97 19.42
N THR A 15 19.02 -15.96 18.75
CA THR A 15 20.08 -16.16 17.75
C THR A 15 21.35 -16.64 18.47
N THR A 16 21.81 -17.84 18.15
CA THR A 16 23.06 -18.41 18.65
C THR A 16 24.25 -17.58 18.17
N LEU A 17 24.80 -16.73 19.04
CA LEU A 17 26.04 -16.01 18.77
C LEU A 17 27.20 -16.99 18.87
N LYS A 18 27.88 -17.27 17.75
CA LYS A 18 29.19 -17.93 17.78
C LYS A 18 30.20 -16.92 18.33
N ALA A 19 30.57 -17.08 19.58
CA ALA A 19 31.68 -16.35 20.18
C ALA A 19 32.99 -16.97 19.67
N CYS A 20 33.81 -16.18 18.97
CA CYS A 20 35.24 -16.41 18.89
C CYS A 20 35.87 -15.75 20.12
N ASP A 21 36.63 -16.52 20.90
CA ASP A 21 37.26 -16.11 22.17
C ASP A 21 38.43 -15.11 21.99
N SER A 22 38.23 -14.03 21.24
CA SER A 22 39.25 -12.99 21.03
C SER A 22 38.55 -11.63 20.93
N ASP A 23 38.61 -10.86 22.02
CA ASP A 23 38.12 -9.49 22.20
C ASP A 23 36.59 -9.31 22.36
N PRO A 24 36.11 -8.80 23.52
CA PRO A 24 34.68 -8.63 23.81
C PRO A 24 33.99 -7.52 23.01
N ASP A 25 34.75 -6.73 22.25
CA ASP A 25 34.28 -5.59 21.44
C ASP A 25 34.38 -5.85 19.93
N ALA A 26 34.73 -7.08 19.54
CA ALA A 26 34.78 -7.48 18.14
C ALA A 26 33.37 -7.57 17.52
N PRO A 27 33.19 -7.23 16.24
CA PRO A 27 31.91 -7.33 15.57
C PRO A 27 31.47 -8.79 15.48
N VAL A 28 30.26 -9.07 15.97
CA VAL A 28 29.68 -10.42 15.92
C VAL A 28 29.02 -10.65 14.56
N GLU A 29 29.26 -11.80 13.95
CA GLU A 29 28.59 -12.22 12.72
C GLU A 29 27.15 -12.64 13.04
N ILE A 30 26.17 -11.82 12.66
CA ILE A 30 24.74 -12.07 12.83
C ILE A 30 24.16 -12.53 11.48
N GLU A 31 23.32 -13.58 11.46
CA GLU A 31 22.71 -14.16 10.25
C GLU A 31 21.82 -13.16 9.48
N GLY A 32 21.35 -12.09 10.13
CA GLY A 32 20.53 -11.05 9.51
C GLY A 32 20.66 -9.71 10.23
N ASN A 33 20.36 -8.62 9.52
CA ASN A 33 20.43 -7.27 10.09
C ASN A 33 19.28 -7.01 11.08
N PRO A 34 19.54 -6.84 12.39
CA PRO A 34 18.50 -6.60 13.41
C PRO A 34 17.81 -5.24 13.26
N TYR A 35 18.40 -4.30 12.51
CA TYR A 35 17.82 -2.98 12.21
C TYR A 35 17.06 -2.95 10.88
N LYS A 36 16.87 -4.09 10.21
CA LYS A 36 16.12 -4.17 8.96
C LYS A 36 14.64 -3.86 9.23
N LYS A 37 14.15 -2.77 8.65
CA LYS A 37 12.74 -2.40 8.70
C LYS A 37 11.91 -3.34 7.82
N GLU A 38 10.66 -3.57 8.22
CA GLU A 38 9.70 -4.31 7.42
C GLU A 38 9.50 -3.68 6.03
N ASP A 39 9.29 -4.54 5.04
CA ASP A 39 9.05 -4.11 3.67
C ASP A 39 7.74 -3.31 3.56
N ARG A 40 7.81 -2.20 2.82
CA ARG A 40 6.65 -1.33 2.60
C ARG A 40 5.64 -2.02 1.68
N LYS A 41 4.48 -2.39 2.25
CA LYS A 41 3.34 -2.93 1.50
C LYS A 41 2.47 -1.83 0.91
N CYS A 42 1.90 -2.06 -0.27
CA CYS A 42 0.91 -1.18 -0.87
C CYS A 42 -0.40 -1.15 -0.07
N LEU A 43 -1.25 -0.15 -0.28
CA LEU A 43 -2.53 -0.03 0.44
C LEU A 43 -3.40 -1.27 0.26
N LEU A 44 -3.64 -1.72 -0.98
CA LEU A 44 -4.45 -2.91 -1.27
C LEU A 44 -3.83 -4.20 -0.71
N CYS A 45 -2.50 -4.28 -0.70
CA CYS A 45 -1.73 -5.41 -0.21
C CYS A 45 -1.81 -5.50 1.33
N ARG A 46 -1.83 -4.34 2.01
CA ARG A 46 -1.93 -4.25 3.47
C ARG A 46 -3.35 -4.54 3.94
N THR A 47 -4.37 -4.06 3.22
CA THR A 47 -5.77 -4.25 3.59
C THR A 47 -6.34 -5.59 3.13
N GLY A 48 -5.70 -6.27 2.18
CA GLY A 48 -6.18 -7.55 1.62
C GLY A 48 -7.47 -7.41 0.81
N ILE A 49 -7.75 -6.23 0.27
CA ILE A 49 -8.98 -5.97 -0.48
C ILE A 49 -8.80 -6.44 -1.93
N GLU A 50 -9.71 -7.30 -2.38
CA GLU A 50 -9.74 -7.76 -3.77
C GLU A 50 -10.42 -6.73 -4.69
N LEU A 51 -9.85 -6.55 -5.89
CA LEU A 51 -10.39 -5.64 -6.90
C LEU A 51 -11.42 -6.37 -7.77
N ASP A 52 -12.67 -5.93 -7.66
CA ASP A 52 -13.78 -6.39 -8.50
C ASP A 52 -14.30 -5.29 -9.42
N TYR A 53 -14.64 -5.65 -10.66
CA TYR A 53 -15.18 -4.71 -11.65
C TYR A 53 -16.58 -4.19 -11.29
N LYS A 54 -17.31 -4.93 -10.44
CA LYS A 54 -18.64 -4.58 -9.94
C LYS A 54 -18.58 -3.47 -8.89
N ASN A 55 -17.46 -3.37 -8.17
CA ASN A 55 -17.29 -2.45 -7.05
C ASN A 55 -16.86 -1.05 -7.56
N ALA A 56 -17.78 -0.38 -8.28
CA ALA A 56 -17.52 0.93 -8.88
C ALA A 56 -17.06 1.98 -7.85
N ARG A 57 -17.59 1.95 -6.62
CA ARG A 57 -17.21 2.86 -5.54
C ARG A 57 -15.71 2.84 -5.22
N LEU A 58 -15.12 1.64 -5.14
CA LEU A 58 -13.69 1.48 -4.86
C LEU A 58 -12.85 1.92 -6.06
N LEU A 59 -13.21 1.45 -7.26
CA LEU A 59 -12.47 1.76 -8.49
C LEU A 59 -12.41 3.26 -8.76
N GLN A 60 -13.50 3.98 -8.49
CA GLN A 60 -13.58 5.41 -8.74
C GLN A 60 -12.83 6.27 -7.72
N GLN A 61 -12.28 5.68 -6.65
CA GLN A 61 -11.30 6.38 -5.80
C GLN A 61 -9.94 6.54 -6.51
N PHE A 62 -9.62 5.66 -7.46
CA PHE A 62 -8.39 5.70 -8.24
C PHE A 62 -8.49 6.50 -9.55
N VAL A 63 -9.62 7.20 -9.74
CA VAL A 63 -9.92 7.96 -10.96
C VAL A 63 -10.05 9.45 -10.63
N SER A 64 -9.54 10.29 -11.52
CA SER A 64 -9.69 11.74 -11.42
C SER A 64 -11.15 12.17 -11.49
N THR A 65 -11.55 13.05 -10.57
CA THR A 65 -12.92 13.57 -10.48
C THR A 65 -13.34 14.30 -11.76
N PHE A 66 -12.42 15.03 -12.38
CA PHE A 66 -12.71 15.94 -13.49
C PHE A 66 -12.51 15.30 -14.86
N SER A 67 -11.47 14.48 -15.01
CA SER A 67 -11.08 13.94 -16.32
C SER A 67 -11.42 12.47 -16.52
N GLY A 68 -11.85 11.77 -15.47
CA GLY A 68 -12.08 10.33 -15.56
C GLY A 68 -10.80 9.53 -15.84
N ARG A 69 -9.61 10.13 -15.80
CA ARG A 69 -8.35 9.41 -16.01
C ARG A 69 -7.95 8.63 -14.76
N VAL A 70 -7.42 7.42 -14.95
CA VAL A 70 -6.87 6.61 -13.84
C VAL A 70 -5.57 7.25 -13.38
N TYR A 71 -5.37 7.36 -12.07
CA TYR A 71 -4.11 7.88 -11.53
C TYR A 71 -2.96 6.89 -11.72
N ASP A 72 -1.77 7.43 -11.97
CA ASP A 72 -0.56 6.66 -12.15
C ASP A 72 0.03 6.17 -10.82
N ARG A 73 0.97 5.21 -10.91
CA ARG A 73 1.65 4.59 -9.77
C ARG A 73 2.35 5.59 -8.84
N HIS A 74 2.89 6.68 -9.37
CA HIS A 74 3.60 7.69 -8.57
C HIS A 74 2.65 8.51 -7.67
N ILE A 75 1.35 8.48 -7.97
CA ILE A 75 0.27 9.09 -7.17
C ILE A 75 -0.36 8.04 -6.25
N THR A 76 -0.76 6.88 -6.80
CA THR A 76 -1.48 5.84 -6.04
C THR A 76 -0.58 5.04 -5.08
N GLY A 77 0.74 4.98 -5.33
CA GLY A 77 1.66 4.23 -4.48
C GLY A 77 1.39 2.72 -4.44
N LEU A 78 0.68 2.17 -5.45
CA LEU A 78 0.40 0.73 -5.54
C LEU A 78 1.62 -0.05 -6.07
N CYS A 79 1.68 -1.35 -5.74
CA CYS A 79 2.60 -2.27 -6.40
C CYS A 79 2.23 -2.45 -7.88
N ASP A 80 3.20 -2.81 -8.72
CA ASP A 80 3.01 -2.95 -10.17
C ASP A 80 1.94 -3.96 -10.55
N HIS A 81 1.91 -5.08 -9.82
CA HIS A 81 0.90 -6.10 -9.98
C HIS A 81 -0.52 -5.55 -9.73
N GLN A 82 -0.70 -4.82 -8.63
CA GLN A 82 -2.00 -4.26 -8.27
C GLN A 82 -2.41 -3.12 -9.19
N GLN A 83 -1.46 -2.29 -9.64
CA GLN A 83 -1.74 -1.21 -10.60
C GLN A 83 -2.22 -1.77 -11.95
N LYS A 84 -1.60 -2.84 -12.47
CA LYS A 84 -2.04 -3.50 -13.71
C LYS A 84 -3.45 -4.08 -13.54
N LYS A 85 -3.68 -4.84 -12.48
CA LYS A 85 -4.98 -5.42 -12.14
C LYS A 85 -6.07 -4.33 -12.03
N LEU A 86 -5.75 -3.21 -11.39
CA LEU A 86 -6.64 -2.06 -11.27
C LEU A 86 -7.05 -1.48 -12.62
N VAL A 87 -6.09 -1.25 -13.53
CA VAL A 87 -6.36 -0.69 -14.86
C VAL A 87 -7.25 -1.64 -15.67
N GLU A 88 -6.97 -2.93 -15.64
CA GLU A 88 -7.79 -3.96 -16.32
C GLU A 88 -9.21 -4.01 -15.74
N THR A 89 -9.34 -3.99 -14.42
CA THR A 89 -10.63 -4.03 -13.71
C THR A 89 -11.46 -2.78 -13.98
N ILE A 90 -10.83 -1.60 -14.06
CA ILE A 90 -11.46 -0.34 -14.45
C ILE A 90 -11.94 -0.40 -15.91
N ALA A 91 -11.10 -0.90 -16.81
CA ALA A 91 -11.47 -1.05 -18.21
C ALA A 91 -12.66 -2.00 -18.38
N LEU A 92 -12.68 -3.10 -17.62
CA LEU A 92 -13.80 -4.05 -17.59
C LEU A 92 -15.07 -3.41 -17.02
N SER A 93 -14.97 -2.68 -15.90
CA SER A 93 -16.09 -1.98 -15.26
C SER A 93 -16.73 -0.95 -16.19
N ARG A 94 -15.91 -0.21 -16.95
CA ARG A 94 -16.38 0.73 -17.98
C ARG A 94 -17.10 0.05 -19.13
N LYS A 95 -16.52 -1.03 -19.66
CA LYS A 95 -17.15 -1.83 -20.74
C LYS A 95 -18.47 -2.44 -20.31
N ALA A 96 -18.56 -2.89 -19.06
CA ALA A 96 -19.77 -3.46 -18.48
C ALA A 96 -20.81 -2.42 -18.03
N GLY A 97 -20.50 -1.11 -18.11
CA GLY A 97 -21.43 -0.04 -17.77
C GLY A 97 -21.60 0.24 -16.27
N TYR A 98 -20.74 -0.31 -15.41
CA TYR A 98 -20.79 -0.04 -13.96
C TYR A 98 -20.15 1.30 -13.58
N MET A 99 -19.28 1.84 -14.44
CA MET A 99 -18.54 3.09 -14.16
C MET A 99 -18.45 3.97 -15.41
N PRO A 100 -18.71 5.29 -15.31
CA PRO A 100 -18.53 6.25 -16.40
C PRO A 100 -17.06 6.41 -16.82
N ILE A 101 -16.88 6.83 -18.08
CA ILE A 101 -15.55 6.97 -18.72
C ILE A 101 -14.99 8.39 -18.52
N PHE A 102 -15.81 9.42 -18.75
CA PHE A 102 -15.34 10.81 -18.84
C PHE A 102 -15.25 11.53 -17.49
N VAL A 103 -16.17 11.25 -16.58
CA VAL A 103 -16.28 11.94 -15.30
C VAL A 103 -16.60 10.92 -14.22
N LYS A 104 -16.15 11.16 -12.99
CA LYS A 104 -16.52 10.36 -11.82
C LYS A 104 -18.01 10.52 -11.50
N ASP A 105 -18.66 9.46 -11.01
CA ASP A 105 -20.06 9.56 -10.59
C ASP A 105 -20.20 10.56 -9.43
N PRO A 106 -21.14 11.52 -9.53
CA PRO A 106 -21.35 12.53 -8.49
C PRO A 106 -21.60 11.95 -7.09
N LYS A 107 -22.19 10.74 -7.03
CA LYS A 107 -22.45 9.99 -5.81
C LYS A 107 -21.18 9.68 -5.01
N TYR A 108 -20.07 9.40 -5.70
CA TYR A 108 -18.82 8.97 -5.09
C TYR A 108 -17.78 10.09 -5.00
N THR A 109 -18.11 11.31 -5.43
CA THR A 109 -17.20 12.48 -5.40
C THR A 109 -16.83 12.90 -3.97
N LYS A 110 -17.73 12.69 -3.01
CA LYS A 110 -17.54 13.06 -1.59
C LYS A 110 -16.88 11.97 -0.75
N ASP A 111 -16.50 10.84 -1.34
CA ASP A 111 -15.78 9.79 -0.61
C ASP A 111 -14.40 10.31 -0.12
N PRO A 112 -13.91 9.83 1.04
CA PRO A 112 -12.60 10.22 1.55
C PRO A 112 -11.52 9.90 0.52
N LYS A 113 -10.65 10.87 0.24
CA LYS A 113 -9.57 10.72 -0.73
C LYS A 113 -8.45 9.89 -0.12
N LEU A 114 -8.10 8.78 -0.77
CA LEU A 114 -6.95 7.95 -0.39
C LEU A 114 -5.61 8.59 -0.77
N PHE A 115 -5.62 9.46 -1.78
CA PHE A 115 -4.43 10.06 -2.37
C PHE A 115 -4.66 11.54 -2.63
N ASP A 116 -3.62 12.33 -2.49
CA ASP A 116 -3.58 13.73 -2.92
C ASP A 116 -2.83 13.82 -4.27
N PRO A 117 -3.52 14.05 -5.39
CA PRO A 117 -2.89 14.14 -6.71
C PRO A 117 -1.86 15.27 -6.82
N LEU A 118 -1.95 16.28 -5.96
CA LEU A 118 -1.07 17.45 -5.93
C LEU A 118 0.25 17.20 -5.19
N LYS A 119 0.36 16.11 -4.41
CA LYS A 119 1.56 15.76 -3.64
C LYS A 119 2.00 14.32 -3.95
N PRO A 120 2.53 14.06 -5.15
CA PRO A 120 2.97 12.73 -5.52
C PRO A 120 4.16 12.26 -4.67
N ILE A 121 4.23 10.95 -4.43
CA ILE A 121 5.29 10.34 -3.58
C ILE A 121 6.66 10.42 -4.25
N ARG A 122 6.69 10.34 -5.58
CA ARG A 122 7.90 10.51 -6.38
C ARG A 122 7.69 11.72 -7.30
N PRO A 123 8.60 12.71 -7.31
CA PRO A 123 8.51 13.81 -8.25
C PRO A 123 8.66 13.26 -9.68
N HIS A 124 7.93 13.86 -10.62
CA HIS A 124 8.17 13.62 -12.04
C HIS A 124 9.42 14.40 -12.47
N SER A 125 10.13 13.92 -13.50
CA SER A 125 11.40 14.51 -13.94
C SER A 125 11.32 15.96 -14.44
N PHE A 126 10.11 16.49 -14.62
CA PHE A 126 9.85 17.85 -15.09
C PHE A 126 9.11 18.73 -14.05
N ALA A 127 9.05 18.31 -12.77
CA ALA A 127 8.62 19.13 -11.62
C ALA A 127 9.78 19.86 -10.96
#